data_AF-A0A524MH91-F1
#
_entry.id   AF-A0A524MH91-F1
#
_cell.length_a   1.000
_cell.length_b   1.000
_cell.length_c   1.000
_cell.angle_alpha   90.00
_cell.angle_beta   90.00
_cell.angle_gamma   90.00
#
_symmetry.space_group_name_H-M   'P 1'
#
loop_
_entity.id
_entity.type
_entity.pdbx_description
1 polymer ?
#
loop_
_entity_poly.entity_id
_entity_poly.type
_entity_poly.pdbx_seq_one_letter_code
_entity_poly.pdbx_strand_id
1 'polypeptide(L)'
;MQLVEILYYLPVAYIVLINIVAFSAMWWDKRKASKHEWRVAEATLHIIGILGGALGIIGGMYRFRHKTQKKSFQGITVIGLIVSLIIYWFIVIQYI
;
A
#
# COMPACT_ATOMS: atom_id res chain seq x y z
N MET A 1 -2.28 31.97 -6.25
CA MET A 1 -2.05 31.75 -4.81
C MET A 1 -2.86 30.56 -4.29
N GLN A 2 -4.19 30.60 -4.30
CA GLN A 2 -5.05 29.46 -3.87
C GLN A 2 -4.79 28.12 -4.60
N LEU A 3 -4.56 28.12 -5.92
CA LEU A 3 -4.33 26.88 -6.67
C LEU A 3 -3.05 26.15 -6.22
N VAL A 4 -1.99 26.90 -5.89
CA VAL A 4 -0.70 26.34 -5.47
C VAL A 4 -0.83 25.66 -4.11
N GLU A 5 -1.60 26.25 -3.20
CA GLU A 5 -1.90 25.66 -1.89
C GLU A 5 -2.70 24.36 -2.00
N ILE A 6 -3.66 24.27 -2.92
CA ILE A 6 -4.42 23.03 -3.15
C ILE A 6 -3.49 21.93 -3.70
N LEU A 7 -2.66 22.26 -4.70
CA LEU A 7 -1.71 21.32 -5.30
C LEU A 7 -0.71 20.80 -4.27
N TYR A 8 -0.36 21.63 -3.31
CA TYR A 8 0.56 21.29 -2.24
C TYR A 8 0.04 20.13 -1.37
N TYR A 9 -1.25 20.01 -1.08
CA TYR A 9 -1.80 18.91 -0.25
C TYR A 9 -2.09 17.59 -1.01
N LEU A 10 -2.07 17.60 -2.35
CA LEU A 10 -2.38 16.42 -3.17
C LEU A 10 -1.50 15.19 -2.87
N PRO A 11 -0.17 15.31 -2.66
CA PRO A 11 0.67 14.15 -2.38
C PRO A 11 0.32 13.45 -1.06
N VAL A 12 -0.07 14.20 -0.03
CA VAL A 12 -0.50 13.63 1.25
C VAL A 12 -1.83 12.89 1.10
N ALA A 13 -2.79 13.51 0.39
CA ALA A 13 -4.06 12.86 0.08
C ALA A 13 -3.85 11.56 -0.72
N TYR A 14 -2.92 11.58 -1.70
CA TYR A 14 -2.53 10.40 -2.46
C TYR A 14 -1.99 9.27 -1.55
N ILE A 15 -1.07 9.56 -0.62
CA ILE A 15 -0.53 8.56 0.32
C ILE A 15 -1.66 7.90 1.12
N VAL A 16 -2.59 8.70 1.65
CA VAL A 16 -3.72 8.17 2.42
C VAL A 16 -4.58 7.25 1.55
N LEU A 17 -4.93 7.69 0.34
CA LEU A 17 -5.75 6.92 -0.59
C LEU A 17 -5.09 5.62 -1.02
N ILE A 18 -3.81 5.64 -1.40
CA ILE A 18 -3.12 4.42 -1.87
C ILE A 18 -3.01 3.37 -0.77
N ASN A 19 -2.86 3.77 0.50
CA ASN A 19 -2.85 2.82 1.62
C ASN A 19 -4.24 2.25 1.93
N ILE A 20 -5.31 3.05 1.79
CA ILE A 20 -6.69 2.55 1.88
C ILE A 20 -6.97 1.54 0.76
N VAL A 21 -6.55 1.84 -0.47
CA VAL A 21 -6.68 0.93 -1.62
C VAL A 21 -5.90 -0.36 -1.38
N ALA A 22 -4.65 -0.27 -0.90
CA ALA A 22 -3.82 -1.42 -0.58
C ALA A 22 -4.46 -2.33 0.49
N PHE A 23 -4.97 -1.74 1.57
CA PHE A 23 -5.64 -2.47 2.63
C PHE A 23 -6.91 -3.16 2.14
N SER A 24 -7.72 -2.43 1.36
CA SER A 24 -8.94 -2.94 0.72
C SER A 24 -8.64 -4.09 -0.24
N ALA A 25 -7.56 -4.00 -1.01
CA ALA A 25 -7.12 -5.05 -1.92
C ALA A 25 -6.71 -6.32 -1.15
N MET A 26 -6.03 -6.18 0.00
CA MET A 26 -5.71 -7.31 0.87
C MET A 26 -6.95 -7.97 1.47
N TRP A 27 -7.95 -7.17 1.88
CA TRP A 27 -9.24 -7.68 2.34
C TRP A 27 -9.96 -8.46 1.24
N TRP A 28 -9.99 -7.91 0.03
CA TRP A 28 -10.63 -8.52 -1.12
C TRP A 28 -9.96 -9.83 -1.52
N ASP A 29 -8.62 -9.88 -1.54
CA ASP A 29 -7.88 -11.13 -1.81
C ASP A 29 -8.19 -12.21 -0.76
N LYS A 30 -8.29 -11.83 0.53
CA LYS A 30 -8.70 -12.77 1.59
C LYS A 30 -10.11 -13.30 1.36
N ARG A 31 -11.07 -12.42 1.05
CA ARG A 31 -12.48 -12.80 0.82
C ARG A 31 -12.62 -13.75 -0.35
N LYS A 32 -11.91 -13.50 -1.45
CA LYS A 32 -11.88 -14.39 -2.62
C LYS A 32 -11.23 -15.73 -2.32
N ALA A 33 -10.15 -15.75 -1.55
CA ALA A 33 -9.52 -16.99 -1.11
C ALA A 33 -10.48 -17.86 -0.28
N SER A 34 -11.29 -17.25 0.60
CA SER A 34 -12.31 -17.97 1.37
C SER A 34 -13.46 -18.52 0.52
N LYS A 35 -13.77 -17.87 -0.61
CA LYS A 35 -14.84 -18.30 -1.54
C LYS A 35 -14.35 -19.23 -2.66
N HIS A 36 -13.07 -19.62 -2.66
CA HIS A 36 -12.45 -20.39 -3.75
C HIS A 36 -12.56 -19.68 -5.12
N GLU A 37 -12.61 -18.35 -5.11
CA GLU A 37 -12.67 -17.51 -6.30
C GLU A 37 -11.26 -17.09 -6.78
N TRP A 38 -11.19 -16.53 -7.99
CA TRP A 38 -9.95 -16.07 -8.62
C TRP A 38 -9.29 -14.92 -7.84
N ARG A 39 -8.18 -15.26 -7.17
CA ARG A 39 -7.42 -14.40 -6.26
C ARG A 39 -6.80 -13.18 -6.95
N VAL A 40 -6.49 -12.15 -6.17
CA VAL A 40 -5.74 -10.99 -6.68
C VAL A 40 -4.30 -11.43 -6.97
N ALA A 41 -3.80 -11.06 -8.15
CA ALA A 41 -2.42 -11.37 -8.52
C ALA A 41 -1.46 -10.72 -7.52
N GLU A 42 -0.47 -11.48 -7.03
CA GLU A 42 0.52 -10.96 -6.07
C GLU A 42 1.30 -9.78 -6.63
N ALA A 43 1.55 -9.78 -7.94
CA ALA A 43 2.15 -8.68 -8.66
C ALA A 43 1.37 -7.37 -8.46
N THR A 44 0.04 -7.40 -8.46
CA THR A 44 -0.79 -6.20 -8.22
C THR A 44 -0.58 -5.66 -6.81
N LEU A 45 -0.54 -6.53 -5.79
CA LEU A 45 -0.32 -6.12 -4.40
C LEU A 45 1.09 -5.54 -4.21
N HIS A 46 2.10 -6.11 -4.89
CA HIS A 46 3.47 -5.60 -4.87
C HIS A 46 3.60 -4.25 -5.58
N ILE A 47 2.95 -4.08 -6.74
CA ILE A 47 2.92 -2.79 -7.45
C ILE A 47 2.28 -1.72 -6.56
N ILE A 48 1.13 -2.00 -5.95
CA ILE A 48 0.48 -1.07 -5.01
C ILE A 48 1.43 -0.72 -3.84
N GLY A 49 2.13 -1.73 -3.30
CA GLY A 49 3.14 -1.51 -2.26
C GLY A 49 4.27 -0.58 -2.70
N ILE A 50 4.81 -0.77 -3.90
CA ILE A 50 5.90 0.06 -4.47
C ILE A 50 5.42 1.49 -4.77
N LEU A 51 4.16 1.66 -5.16
CA LEU A 51 3.55 2.98 -5.41
C LEU A 51 3.26 3.80 -4.13
N GLY A 52 3.66 3.31 -2.96
CA GLY A 52 3.44 3.99 -1.68
C GLY A 52 2.34 3.37 -0.82
N GLY A 53 1.79 2.21 -1.19
CA GLY A 53 0.72 1.53 -0.44
C GLY A 53 1.20 0.48 0.55
N ALA A 54 2.51 0.37 0.82
CA ALA A 54 3.04 -0.76 1.58
C ALA A 54 2.54 -0.84 3.02
N LEU A 55 2.26 0.28 3.69
CA LEU A 55 1.67 0.26 5.04
C LEU A 55 0.27 -0.35 5.03
N GLY A 56 -0.54 -0.05 4.02
CA GLY A 56 -1.85 -0.64 3.82
C GLY A 56 -1.78 -2.15 3.51
N ILE A 57 -0.81 -2.59 2.70
CA ILE A 57 -0.54 -4.02 2.47
C ILE A 57 -0.20 -4.70 3.79
N ILE A 58 0.77 -4.18 4.54
CA ILE A 58 1.21 -4.73 5.82
C ILE A 58 0.05 -4.78 6.83
N GLY A 59 -0.69 -3.68 6.97
CA GLY A 59 -1.87 -3.62 7.81
C GLY A 59 -2.90 -4.69 7.44
N GLY A 60 -3.15 -4.88 6.14
CA GLY A 60 -4.03 -5.93 5.63
C GLY A 60 -3.50 -7.34 5.90
N MET A 61 -2.19 -7.57 5.72
CA MET A 61 -1.55 -8.88 5.97
C MET A 61 -1.79 -9.32 7.42
N TYR A 62 -1.48 -8.46 8.39
CA TYR A 62 -1.61 -8.79 9.80
C TYR A 62 -3.07 -8.82 10.25
N ARG A 63 -3.91 -7.88 9.78
CA ARG A 63 -5.33 -7.82 10.17
C ARG A 63 -6.15 -9.00 9.68
N PHE A 64 -5.87 -9.48 8.47
CA PHE A 64 -6.59 -10.61 7.85
C PHE A 64 -5.83 -11.94 7.99
N ARG A 65 -4.65 -11.92 8.64
CA ARG A 65 -3.73 -13.06 8.78
C ARG A 65 -3.51 -13.75 7.44
N HIS A 66 -3.28 -12.95 6.41
CA HIS A 66 -3.24 -13.38 5.01
C HIS A 66 -1.86 -13.12 4.43
N LYS A 67 -1.25 -14.16 3.85
CA LYS A 67 0.13 -14.14 3.31
C LYS A 67 1.22 -13.77 4.34
N THR A 68 0.95 -13.97 5.64
CA THR A 68 1.90 -13.73 6.75
C THR A 68 2.96 -14.82 6.93
N GLN A 69 2.83 -15.97 6.26
CA GLN A 69 3.84 -17.05 6.32
C GLN A 69 4.61 -17.22 5.00
N LYS A 70 4.19 -16.51 3.93
CA LYS A 70 4.80 -16.64 2.61
C LYS A 70 6.04 -15.73 2.53
N LYS A 71 7.22 -16.29 2.77
CA LYS A 71 8.49 -15.55 2.81
C LYS A 71 8.76 -14.73 1.54
N SER A 72 8.44 -15.26 0.36
CA SER A 72 8.62 -14.52 -0.90
C SER A 72 7.74 -13.27 -0.97
N PHE A 73 6.50 -13.35 -0.49
CA PHE A 73 5.60 -12.18 -0.42
C PHE A 73 6.08 -11.17 0.62
N GLN A 74 6.56 -11.64 1.78
CA GLN A 74 7.11 -10.77 2.82
C GLN A 74 8.35 -10.02 2.35
N GLY A 75 9.29 -10.70 1.68
CA GLY A 75 10.50 -10.08 1.17
C GLY A 75 10.20 -8.90 0.24
N ILE A 76 9.31 -9.10 -0.74
CA ILE A 76 8.91 -8.04 -1.67
C ILE A 76 8.11 -6.95 -0.95
N THR A 77 7.29 -7.30 0.05
CA THR A 77 6.55 -6.31 0.86
C THR A 77 7.50 -5.42 1.67
N VAL A 78 8.61 -5.96 2.21
CA VAL A 78 9.64 -5.18 2.89
C VAL A 78 10.34 -4.22 1.93
N ILE A 79 10.66 -4.67 0.71
CA ILE A 79 11.20 -3.78 -0.33
C ILE A 79 10.20 -2.65 -0.63
N GLY A 80 8.92 -2.99 -0.82
CA GLY A 80 7.85 -2.00 -1.03
C GLY A 80 7.70 -1.03 0.14
N LEU A 81 7.90 -1.49 1.38
CA LEU A 81 7.90 -0.65 2.58
C LEU A 81 9.05 0.37 2.55
N ILE A 82 10.27 -0.08 2.24
CA ILE A 82 11.43 0.82 2.13
C ILE A 82 11.17 1.89 1.06
N VAL A 83 10.67 1.49 -0.11
CA VAL A 83 10.30 2.45 -1.18
C VAL A 83 9.22 3.42 -0.71
N SER A 84 8.16 2.93 -0.04
CA SER A 84 7.10 3.77 0.50
C SER A 84 7.63 4.79 1.52
N LEU A 85 8.53 4.38 2.42
CA LEU A 85 9.13 5.28 3.41
C LEU A 85 9.98 6.37 2.77
N ILE A 86 10.72 6.06 1.70
CA ILE A 86 11.47 7.05 0.92
C ILE A 86 10.52 8.06 0.27
N ILE A 87 9.42 7.58 -0.33
CA ILE A 87 8.38 8.44 -0.91
C ILE A 87 7.79 9.37 0.16
N TYR A 88 7.46 8.84 1.34
CA TYR A 88 6.89 9.65 2.42
C TYR A 88 7.87 10.69 2.93
N TRP A 89 9.14 10.32 3.12
CA TRP A 89 10.18 11.24 3.55
C TRP A 89 10.39 12.36 2.53
N PHE A 90 10.45 12.02 1.24
CA PHE A 90 10.55 12.99 0.16
C PHE A 90 9.32 13.91 0.07
N ILE A 91 8.13 13.41 0.40
CA ILE A 91 6.94 14.25 0.48
C ILE A 91 7.05 15.19 1.68
N VAL A 92 7.33 14.67 2.87
CA VAL A 92 7.40 15.46 4.12
C VAL A 92 8.45 16.58 4.05
N ILE A 93 9.63 16.35 3.45
CA ILE A 93 10.68 17.38 3.34
C ILE A 93 10.22 18.59 2.50
N GLN A 94 9.21 18.46 1.63
CA GLN A 94 8.63 19.60 0.91
C GLN A 94 7.74 20.48 1.81
N TYR A 95 7.41 20.02 3.03
CA TYR A 95 6.55 20.71 3.98
C TYR A 95 7.25 21.35 5.17
N ILE A 96 8.57 21.26 5.19
CA ILE A 96 9.44 21.87 6.21
C ILE A 96 10.16 23.04 5.56
#